data_AF-A0A814NWT4-F1
#
_entry.id   AF-A0A814NWT4-F1
#
_cell.length_a   1.000
_cell.length_b   1.000
_cell.length_c   1.000
_cell.angle_alpha   90.00
_cell.angle_beta   90.00
_cell.angle_gamma   90.00
#
_symmetry.space_group_name_H-M   'P 1'
#
loop_
_entity.id
_entity.type
_entity.pdbx_description
1 polymer ?
#
loop_
_entity_poly.entity_id
_entity_poly.type
_entity_poly.pdbx_seq_one_letter_code
_entity_poly.pdbx_strand_id
1 'polypeptide(L)'
;MASSKCSVDGCKRNSDTLCEHCQNQVCTKHYIEHVKLANNELTTLSDEINLMVDKIQQQDLTHHVFEQIEQWREENHRRIDEICDEKKRQLKIEIGQNIDNHMKKLHELTREVKELIDEGDASFKQIEHIKNSIKKCREECKQFEIPHHFHSDLKLVNLNITLFNHELFRGDGTLLSPEHQLKLNEFYGKEGQIWTLIYKATRDGFSASDFHRCCDNQDSTLTVIQSTEGGYLFGGYTSVSWRSTEGYVLDPNNPFLFTLTNPHGIPSTKYSNKHPNYSIYAGNNYGPTFGGAHDLYISNNSQTNRNNYFGFPHSYNDTTNRGALTFTGDQNFRTNEIEVYRLIET
;
A
#
# COMPACT_ATOMS: atom_id res chain seq x y z
N MET A 1 -56.11 -3.75 -53.85
CA MET A 1 -54.95 -3.57 -52.96
C MET A 1 -54.88 -4.81 -52.08
N ALA A 2 -53.75 -5.51 -52.08
CA ALA A 2 -53.61 -6.75 -51.32
C ALA A 2 -53.72 -6.43 -49.83
N SER A 3 -54.72 -7.00 -49.17
CA SER A 3 -54.89 -6.91 -47.73
C SER A 3 -53.74 -7.67 -47.05
N SER A 4 -52.73 -6.95 -46.56
CA SER A 4 -51.67 -7.58 -45.76
C SER A 4 -52.25 -8.07 -44.43
N LYS A 5 -51.75 -9.22 -43.96
CA LYS A 5 -52.15 -9.79 -42.67
C LYS A 5 -51.31 -9.14 -41.57
N CYS A 6 -51.91 -8.98 -40.40
CA CYS A 6 -51.20 -8.53 -39.20
C CYS A 6 -49.99 -9.43 -38.92
N SER A 7 -48.83 -8.82 -38.70
CA SER A 7 -47.55 -9.51 -38.45
C SER A 7 -47.44 -10.21 -37.09
N VAL A 8 -48.46 -10.13 -36.23
CA VAL A 8 -48.47 -10.82 -34.93
C VAL A 8 -48.96 -12.26 -35.14
N ASP A 9 -48.15 -13.23 -34.72
CA ASP A 9 -48.45 -14.65 -34.87
C ASP A 9 -49.80 -15.04 -34.26
N GLY A 10 -50.60 -15.80 -35.01
CA GLY A 10 -51.95 -16.21 -34.61
C GLY A 10 -53.05 -15.15 -34.80
N CYS A 11 -52.71 -13.93 -35.23
CA CYS A 11 -53.70 -12.91 -35.54
C CYS A 11 -54.43 -13.19 -36.87
N LYS A 12 -55.77 -13.23 -36.83
CA LYS A 12 -56.60 -13.43 -38.03
C LYS A 12 -57.03 -12.11 -38.72
N ARG A 13 -56.62 -10.96 -38.18
CA ARG A 13 -57.01 -9.63 -38.68
C ARG A 13 -56.04 -9.14 -39.76
N ASN A 14 -56.54 -8.29 -40.64
CA ASN A 14 -55.70 -7.57 -41.60
C ASN A 14 -54.89 -6.49 -40.87
N SER A 15 -53.74 -6.13 -41.42
CA SER A 15 -52.97 -5.00 -40.92
C SER A 15 -53.54 -3.70 -41.45
N ASP A 16 -53.84 -2.79 -40.55
CA ASP A 16 -54.44 -1.48 -40.84
C ASP A 16 -53.53 -0.34 -40.36
N THR A 17 -52.39 -0.66 -39.74
CA THR A 17 -51.46 0.32 -39.16
C THR A 17 -50.02 -0.18 -39.28
N LEU A 18 -49.13 0.66 -39.81
CA LEU A 18 -47.69 0.43 -39.79
C LEU A 18 -47.13 1.07 -38.51
N CYS A 19 -46.44 0.29 -37.67
CA CYS A 19 -45.72 0.86 -36.55
C CYS A 19 -44.42 1.48 -37.05
N GLU A 20 -44.28 2.81 -37.00
CA GLU A 20 -43.06 3.48 -37.45
C GLU A 20 -41.82 3.16 -36.58
N HIS A 21 -42.02 2.68 -35.35
CA HIS A 21 -40.92 2.34 -34.44
C HIS A 21 -40.25 1.00 -34.77
N CYS A 22 -41.03 -0.03 -35.09
CA CYS A 22 -40.53 -1.38 -35.36
C CYS A 22 -40.77 -1.84 -36.81
N GLN A 23 -41.32 -0.96 -37.65
CA GLN A 23 -41.64 -1.20 -39.07
C GLN A 23 -42.56 -2.40 -39.33
N ASN A 24 -43.26 -2.89 -38.30
CA ASN A 24 -44.18 -4.01 -38.40
C ASN A 24 -45.59 -3.56 -38.79
N GLN A 25 -46.23 -4.31 -39.68
CA GLN A 25 -47.62 -4.07 -40.09
C GLN A 25 -48.59 -4.81 -39.15
N VAL A 26 -49.28 -4.05 -38.30
CA VAL A 26 -50.13 -4.61 -37.24
C VAL A 26 -51.58 -4.12 -37.40
N CYS A 27 -52.54 -4.89 -36.87
CA CYS A 27 -53.91 -4.41 -36.75
C CYS A 27 -54.00 -3.38 -35.61
N THR A 28 -55.00 -2.51 -35.64
CA THR A 28 -55.16 -1.43 -34.64
C THR A 28 -55.14 -1.93 -33.19
N LYS A 29 -55.70 -3.13 -32.93
CA LYS A 29 -55.69 -3.73 -31.59
C LYS A 29 -54.26 -4.03 -31.12
N HIS A 30 -53.47 -4.72 -31.94
CA HIS A 30 -52.09 -5.06 -31.60
C HIS A 30 -51.17 -3.83 -31.62
N TYR A 31 -51.48 -2.81 -32.42
CA TYR A 31 -50.78 -1.52 -32.32
C TYR A 31 -50.99 -0.87 -30.95
N ILE A 32 -52.23 -0.82 -30.45
CA ILE A 32 -52.54 -0.28 -29.12
C ILE A 32 -51.87 -1.12 -28.01
N GLU A 33 -51.89 -2.46 -28.11
CA GLU A 33 -51.21 -3.33 -27.15
C GLU A 33 -49.69 -3.16 -27.19
N HIS A 34 -49.09 -2.99 -28.37
CA HIS A 34 -47.66 -2.72 -28.54
C HIS A 34 -47.24 -1.37 -27.92
N VAL A 35 -48.01 -0.30 -28.17
CA VAL A 35 -47.76 1.01 -27.55
C VAL A 35 -47.93 0.94 -26.03
N LYS A 36 -48.90 0.17 -25.53
CA LYS A 36 -49.04 -0.07 -24.08
C LYS A 36 -47.85 -0.81 -23.49
N LEU A 37 -47.32 -1.82 -24.16
CA LEU A 37 -46.13 -2.54 -23.72
C LEU A 37 -44.90 -1.62 -23.66
N ALA A 38 -44.67 -0.82 -24.70
CA ALA A 38 -43.58 0.15 -24.72
C ALA A 38 -43.71 1.21 -23.61
N ASN A 39 -44.91 1.72 -23.36
CA ASN A 39 -45.15 2.67 -22.26
C ASN A 39 -44.99 2.03 -20.88
N ASN A 40 -45.34 0.74 -20.74
CA ASN A 40 -45.09 0.01 -19.49
C ASN A 40 -43.59 -0.16 -19.24
N GLU A 41 -42.78 -0.45 -20.26
CA GLU A 41 -41.31 -0.50 -20.12
C GLU A 41 -40.72 0.84 -19.68
N LEU A 42 -41.19 1.96 -20.26
CA LEU A 42 -40.78 3.30 -19.82
C LEU A 42 -41.17 3.59 -18.37
N THR A 43 -42.32 3.07 -17.92
CA THR A 43 -42.76 3.21 -16.52
C THR A 43 -41.83 2.43 -15.59
N THR A 44 -41.48 1.19 -15.94
CA THR A 44 -40.51 0.38 -15.18
C THR A 44 -39.14 1.07 -15.08
N LEU A 45 -38.63 1.61 -16.18
CA LEU A 45 -37.36 2.36 -16.17
C LEU A 45 -37.46 3.62 -15.30
N SER A 46 -38.59 4.32 -15.32
CA SER A 46 -38.82 5.48 -14.45
C SER A 46 -38.81 5.08 -12.97
N ASP A 47 -39.42 3.95 -12.62
CA ASP A 47 -39.43 3.43 -11.25
C ASP A 47 -38.02 3.01 -10.80
N GLU A 48 -37.24 2.39 -11.68
CA GLU A 48 -35.82 2.05 -11.42
C GLU A 48 -34.97 3.31 -11.21
N ILE A 49 -35.17 4.35 -12.02
CA ILE A 49 -34.48 5.64 -11.85
C ILE A 49 -34.86 6.28 -10.53
N ASN A 50 -36.14 6.32 -10.18
CA ASN A 50 -36.60 6.89 -8.92
C ASN A 50 -36.01 6.13 -7.72
N LEU A 51 -35.97 4.79 -7.79
CA LEU A 51 -35.33 3.97 -6.76
C LEU A 51 -33.81 4.28 -6.64
N MET A 52 -33.12 4.52 -7.75
CA MET A 52 -31.71 4.94 -7.73
C MET A 52 -31.53 6.35 -7.14
N VAL A 53 -32.41 7.30 -7.48
CA VAL A 53 -32.41 8.65 -6.92
C VAL A 53 -32.64 8.61 -5.40
N ASP A 54 -33.63 7.86 -4.94
CA ASP A 54 -33.90 7.69 -3.51
C ASP A 54 -32.71 7.07 -2.77
N LYS A 55 -32.06 6.06 -3.36
CA LYS A 55 -30.83 5.46 -2.80
C LYS A 55 -29.69 6.46 -2.70
N ILE A 56 -29.48 7.29 -3.73
CA ILE A 56 -28.43 8.31 -3.73
C ILE A 56 -28.73 9.41 -2.71
N GLN A 57 -30.00 9.84 -2.60
CA GLN A 57 -30.43 10.86 -1.66
C GLN A 57 -30.36 10.38 -0.19
N GLN A 58 -30.58 9.09 0.06
CA GLN A 58 -30.46 8.48 1.38
C GLN A 58 -29.02 8.11 1.76
N GLN A 59 -28.10 8.07 0.79
CA GLN A 59 -26.69 7.83 1.07
C GLN A 59 -26.06 9.08 1.67
N ASP A 60 -25.93 9.09 3.00
CA ASP A 60 -25.07 10.06 3.67
C ASP A 60 -23.60 9.72 3.39
N LEU A 61 -23.14 10.14 2.20
CA LEU A 61 -21.75 10.02 1.76
C LEU A 61 -20.76 10.65 2.75
N THR A 62 -21.22 11.58 3.59
CA THR A 62 -20.37 12.23 4.59
C THR A 62 -20.18 11.39 5.84
N HIS A 63 -21.14 10.56 6.22
CA HIS A 63 -21.07 9.72 7.41
C HIS A 63 -19.84 8.81 7.40
N HIS A 64 -19.57 8.10 6.29
CA HIS A 64 -18.43 7.19 6.20
C HIS A 64 -17.09 7.92 6.25
N VAL A 65 -16.99 9.07 5.57
CA VAL A 65 -15.78 9.91 5.58
C VAL A 65 -15.53 10.47 6.98
N PHE A 66 -16.58 10.93 7.67
CA PHE A 66 -16.47 11.42 9.04
C PHE A 66 -16.09 10.32 10.03
N GLU A 67 -16.63 9.10 9.87
CA GLU A 67 -16.24 7.95 10.68
C GLU A 67 -14.75 7.63 10.50
N GLN A 68 -14.22 7.66 9.27
CA GLN A 68 -12.80 7.46 9.02
C GLN A 68 -11.94 8.58 9.63
N ILE A 69 -12.40 9.84 9.60
CA ILE A 69 -11.71 10.97 10.24
C ILE A 69 -11.64 10.79 11.75
N GLU A 70 -12.75 10.38 12.38
CA GLU A 70 -12.77 10.13 13.83
C GLU A 70 -11.90 8.92 14.21
N GLN A 71 -11.93 7.84 13.44
CA GLN A 71 -11.03 6.69 13.66
C GLN A 71 -9.55 7.09 13.53
N TRP A 72 -9.20 7.89 12.52
CA TRP A 72 -7.85 8.43 12.36
C TRP A 72 -7.46 9.32 13.54
N ARG A 73 -8.37 10.18 14.02
CA ARG A 73 -8.15 11.05 15.18
C ARG A 73 -7.86 10.23 16.44
N GLU A 74 -8.68 9.22 16.72
CA GLU A 74 -8.50 8.34 17.88
C GLU A 74 -7.17 7.57 17.82
N GLU A 75 -6.81 7.03 16.66
CA GLU A 75 -5.54 6.32 16.46
C GLU A 75 -4.33 7.24 16.68
N ASN A 76 -4.38 8.49 16.20
CA ASN A 76 -3.30 9.45 16.41
C ASN A 76 -3.19 9.87 17.88
N HIS A 77 -4.30 10.10 18.57
CA HIS A 77 -4.27 10.37 20.02
C HIS A 77 -3.62 9.22 20.79
N ARG A 78 -4.00 7.97 20.48
CA ARG A 78 -3.39 6.79 21.08
C ARG A 78 -1.87 6.72 20.85
N ARG A 79 -1.41 6.97 19.62
CA ARG A 79 0.04 7.01 19.32
C ARG A 79 0.78 8.11 20.06
N ILE A 80 0.16 9.28 20.22
CA ILE A 80 0.73 10.38 21.00
C ILE A 80 0.89 9.96 22.46
N ASP A 81 -0.15 9.35 23.05
CA ASP A 81 -0.12 8.85 24.42
C ASP A 81 0.99 7.80 24.62
N GLU A 82 1.11 6.85 23.69
CA GLU A 82 2.17 5.82 23.70
C GLU A 82 3.58 6.43 23.67
N ILE A 83 3.82 7.41 22.78
CA ILE A 83 5.11 8.11 22.68
C ILE A 83 5.39 8.87 23.98
N CYS A 84 4.39 9.57 24.52
CA CYS A 84 4.51 10.30 25.78
C CYS A 84 4.87 9.35 26.93
N ASP A 85 4.19 8.21 27.04
CA ASP A 85 4.43 7.24 28.11
C ASP A 85 5.77 6.54 27.97
N GLU A 86 6.18 6.19 26.76
CA GLU A 86 7.52 5.63 26.50
C GLU A 86 8.60 6.64 26.87
N LYS A 87 8.45 7.92 26.53
CA LYS A 87 9.41 8.96 26.91
C LYS A 87 9.46 9.20 28.42
N LYS A 88 8.31 9.21 29.10
CA LYS A 88 8.26 9.24 30.58
C LYS A 88 8.99 8.04 31.18
N ARG A 89 8.82 6.84 30.60
CA ARG A 89 9.48 5.61 31.07
C ARG A 89 10.99 5.67 30.89
N GLN A 90 11.46 6.10 29.72
CA GLN A 90 12.89 6.30 29.43
C GLN A 90 13.53 7.26 30.44
N LEU A 91 12.90 8.43 30.65
CA LEU A 91 13.37 9.42 31.62
C LEU A 91 13.42 8.85 33.04
N LYS A 92 12.40 8.12 33.48
CA LYS A 92 12.39 7.48 34.81
C LYS A 92 13.55 6.50 34.98
N ILE A 93 13.84 5.69 33.96
CA ILE A 93 14.93 4.71 33.99
C ILE A 93 16.28 5.42 34.07
N GLU A 94 16.52 6.40 33.20
CA GLU A 94 17.79 7.12 33.13
C GLU A 94 18.08 7.90 34.43
N ILE A 95 17.08 8.63 34.94
CA ILE A 95 17.18 9.34 36.21
C ILE A 95 17.41 8.35 37.37
N GLY A 96 16.66 7.24 37.40
CA GLY A 96 16.79 6.21 38.43
C GLY A 96 18.19 5.57 38.45
N GLN A 97 18.70 5.17 37.28
CA GLN A 97 20.06 4.62 37.15
C GLN A 97 21.13 5.63 37.59
N ASN A 98 20.96 6.90 37.25
CA ASN A 98 21.89 7.94 37.67
C ASN A 98 21.90 8.11 39.20
N ILE A 99 20.72 8.14 39.83
CA ILE A 99 20.59 8.20 41.30
C ILE A 99 21.22 6.98 41.95
N ASP A 100 20.93 5.77 41.46
CA ASP A 100 21.48 4.52 42.01
C ASP A 100 23.00 4.48 41.94
N ASN A 101 23.59 4.93 40.83
CA ASN A 101 25.03 5.01 40.66
C ASN A 101 25.67 5.99 41.66
N HIS A 102 25.06 7.16 41.87
CA HIS A 102 25.54 8.13 42.86
C HIS A 102 25.38 7.60 44.30
N MET A 103 24.27 6.92 44.59
CA MET A 103 24.05 6.28 45.89
C MET A 103 25.10 5.22 46.17
N LYS A 104 25.49 4.39 45.20
CA LYS A 104 26.57 3.40 45.37
C LYS A 104 27.91 4.06 45.74
N LYS A 105 28.31 5.10 45.02
CA LYS A 105 29.53 5.87 45.34
C LYS A 105 29.51 6.42 46.78
N LEU A 106 28.37 6.96 47.21
CA LEU A 106 28.21 7.48 48.58
C LEU A 106 28.31 6.37 49.64
N HIS A 107 27.73 5.20 49.38
CA HIS A 107 27.84 4.04 50.28
C HIS A 107 29.28 3.53 50.36
N GLU A 108 30.01 3.49 49.24
CA GLU A 108 31.44 3.11 49.22
C GLU A 108 32.28 4.07 50.05
N LEU A 109 32.12 5.39 49.86
CA LEU A 109 32.81 6.39 50.68
C LEU A 109 32.45 6.28 52.17
N THR A 110 31.19 5.97 52.47
CA THR A 110 30.74 5.77 53.86
C THR A 110 31.43 4.57 54.49
N ARG A 111 31.60 3.48 53.72
CA ARG A 111 32.32 2.28 54.17
C ARG A 111 33.81 2.57 54.39
N GLU A 112 34.48 3.23 53.45
CA GLU A 112 35.89 3.60 53.57
C GLU A 112 36.14 4.47 54.81
N VAL A 113 35.28 5.46 55.06
CA VAL A 113 35.36 6.30 56.27
C VAL A 113 35.22 5.45 57.52
N LYS A 114 34.30 4.50 57.55
CA LYS A 114 34.05 3.63 58.70
C LYS A 114 35.24 2.71 58.97
N GLU A 115 35.81 2.08 57.93
CA GLU A 115 36.98 1.21 58.06
C GLU A 115 38.18 1.97 58.65
N LEU A 116 38.45 3.19 58.16
CA LEU A 116 39.53 4.03 58.71
C LEU A 116 39.29 4.46 60.16
N ILE A 117 38.03 4.62 60.58
CA ILE A 117 37.68 4.93 61.98
C ILE A 117 37.90 3.69 62.86
N ASP A 118 37.48 2.51 62.38
CA ASP A 118 37.58 1.25 63.12
C ASP A 118 39.05 0.79 63.27
N GLU A 119 39.92 1.06 62.29
CA GLU A 119 41.36 0.78 62.32
C GLU A 119 42.14 1.72 63.26
N GLY A 120 41.69 2.98 63.40
CA GLY A 120 42.22 3.93 64.37
C GLY A 120 43.59 4.55 64.05
N ASP A 121 44.17 4.29 62.87
CA ASP A 121 45.51 4.75 62.46
C ASP A 121 45.54 5.48 61.09
N ALA A 122 44.43 6.07 60.68
CA ALA A 122 44.28 6.75 59.40
C ALA A 122 45.35 7.85 59.14
N SER A 123 45.98 7.80 57.96
CA SER A 123 46.97 8.80 57.54
C SER A 123 46.32 10.10 57.03
N PHE A 124 47.03 11.23 57.16
CA PHE A 124 46.60 12.51 56.59
C PHE A 124 46.31 12.44 55.08
N LYS A 125 47.06 11.61 54.33
CA LYS A 125 46.84 11.40 52.89
C LYS A 125 45.51 10.71 52.60
N GLN A 126 45.12 9.70 53.40
CA GLN A 126 43.83 9.02 53.25
C GLN A 126 42.66 9.96 53.57
N ILE A 127 42.78 10.77 54.62
CA ILE A 127 41.78 11.78 54.98
C ILE A 127 41.61 12.81 53.87
N GLU A 128 42.72 13.27 53.28
CA GLU A 128 42.68 14.25 52.18
C GLU A 128 42.06 13.66 50.91
N HIS A 129 42.34 12.39 50.60
CA HIS A 129 41.69 11.67 49.51
C HIS A 129 40.17 11.62 49.67
N ILE A 130 39.67 11.20 50.84
CA ILE A 130 38.23 11.13 51.13
C ILE A 130 37.58 12.51 51.04
N LYS A 131 38.22 13.55 51.59
CA LYS A 131 37.71 14.93 51.49
C LYS A 131 37.54 15.38 50.05
N ASN A 132 38.49 15.06 49.17
CA ASN A 132 38.40 15.36 47.75
C ASN A 132 37.30 14.57 47.05
N SER A 133 37.14 13.29 47.38
CA SER A 133 36.06 12.44 46.84
C SER A 133 34.66 12.91 47.27
N ILE A 134 34.49 13.34 48.52
CA ILE A 134 33.24 13.95 49.03
C ILE A 134 32.96 15.26 48.31
N LYS A 135 33.97 16.12 48.13
CA LYS A 135 33.82 17.39 47.42
C LYS A 135 33.36 17.17 45.98
N LYS A 136 33.96 16.20 45.28
CA LYS A 136 33.58 15.81 43.92
C LYS A 136 32.14 15.31 43.85
N CYS A 137 31.74 14.39 44.73
CA CYS A 137 30.35 13.91 44.78
C CYS A 137 29.36 15.06 45.04
N ARG A 138 29.73 16.02 45.90
CA ARG A 138 28.91 17.19 46.19
C ARG A 138 28.70 18.10 44.98
N GLU A 139 29.72 18.25 44.14
CA GLU A 139 29.65 19.02 42.89
C GLU A 139 28.80 18.28 41.84
N GLU A 140 28.97 16.97 41.70
CA GLU A 140 28.13 16.11 40.84
C GLU A 140 26.64 16.20 41.26
N CYS A 141 26.35 16.21 42.56
CA CYS A 141 24.98 16.31 43.07
C CYS A 141 24.28 17.66 42.80
N LYS A 142 25.02 18.75 42.53
CA LYS A 142 24.40 20.04 42.18
C LYS A 142 23.74 20.04 40.80
N GLN A 143 24.08 19.07 39.95
CA GLN A 143 23.51 18.93 38.61
C GLN A 143 22.08 18.34 38.61
N PHE A 144 21.57 17.90 39.77
CA PHE A 144 20.20 17.38 39.91
C PHE A 144 19.13 18.47 40.09
N GLU A 145 19.46 19.76 39.95
CA GLU A 145 18.42 20.80 39.89
C GLU A 145 17.44 20.47 38.76
N ILE A 146 16.16 20.34 39.11
CA ILE A 146 15.09 19.93 38.19
C ILE A 146 15.11 20.89 37.00
N PRO A 147 15.21 20.39 35.74
CA PRO A 147 15.14 21.25 34.57
C PRO A 147 13.82 22.03 34.64
N HIS A 148 13.90 23.33 34.88
CA HIS A 148 12.70 24.15 35.03
C HIS A 148 11.90 24.29 33.73
N HIS A 149 12.48 23.92 32.58
CA HIS A 149 11.91 24.19 31.27
C HIS A 149 11.97 22.93 30.39
N PHE A 150 10.82 22.32 30.17
CA PHE A 150 10.61 21.31 29.12
C PHE A 150 10.07 22.03 27.90
N HIS A 151 10.83 22.02 26.80
CA HIS A 151 10.38 22.56 25.51
C HIS A 151 10.10 21.38 24.58
N SER A 152 8.84 21.19 24.22
CA SER A 152 8.45 20.22 23.20
C SER A 152 7.84 20.95 22.01
N ASP A 153 8.50 20.85 20.87
CA ASP A 153 7.95 21.33 19.61
C ASP A 153 6.96 20.29 19.07
N LEU A 154 5.67 20.54 19.25
CA LEU A 154 4.62 19.79 18.56
C LEU A 154 4.70 20.13 17.07
N LYS A 155 5.18 19.18 16.26
CA LYS A 155 5.08 19.29 14.80
C LYS A 155 3.62 19.16 14.39
N LEU A 156 3.13 20.13 13.62
CA LEU A 156 1.78 20.14 13.07
C LEU A 156 1.55 18.85 12.26
N VAL A 157 0.54 18.06 12.64
CA VAL A 157 0.09 16.92 11.82
C VAL A 157 -0.83 17.49 10.74
N ASN A 158 -0.37 17.54 9.50
CA ASN A 158 -1.21 17.93 8.37
C ASN A 158 -2.13 16.76 8.01
N LEU A 159 -3.44 16.96 8.16
CA LEU A 159 -4.45 16.06 7.62
C LEU A 159 -4.75 16.48 6.18
N ASN A 160 -4.17 15.76 5.22
CA ASN A 160 -4.51 15.90 3.81
C ASN A 160 -5.66 14.94 3.51
N ILE A 161 -6.87 15.49 3.40
CA ILE A 161 -8.04 14.74 2.95
C ILE A 161 -8.09 14.87 1.43
N THR A 162 -7.72 13.81 0.72
CA THR A 162 -7.87 13.77 -0.74
C THR A 162 -9.12 12.97 -1.08
N LEU A 163 -10.17 13.67 -1.48
CA LEU A 163 -11.41 13.08 -1.99
C LEU A 163 -11.20 12.71 -3.46
N PHE A 164 -10.89 11.45 -3.74
CA PHE A 164 -10.82 10.97 -5.11
C PHE A 164 -12.22 10.57 -5.57
N ASN A 165 -12.83 11.42 -6.41
CA ASN A 165 -14.09 11.11 -7.08
C ASN A 165 -13.95 10.07 -8.21
N HIS A 166 -12.77 9.46 -8.39
CA HIS A 166 -12.46 8.56 -9.50
C HIS A 166 -11.58 7.38 -9.05
N GLU A 167 -11.86 6.19 -9.59
CA GLU A 167 -11.00 5.01 -9.46
C GLU A 167 -9.59 5.30 -9.99
N LEU A 168 -8.61 5.33 -9.08
CA LEU A 168 -7.19 5.50 -9.42
C LEU A 168 -6.65 4.29 -10.18
N PHE A 169 -7.15 3.10 -9.86
CA PHE A 169 -6.85 1.86 -10.55
C PHE A 169 -8.15 1.29 -11.11
N ARG A 170 -8.33 1.41 -12.44
CA ARG A 170 -9.53 0.98 -13.16
C ARG A 170 -9.44 -0.47 -13.59
N GLY A 171 -10.60 -1.11 -13.68
CA GLY A 171 -10.77 -2.49 -14.14
C GLY A 171 -11.17 -3.43 -13.01
N ASP A 172 -11.23 -4.73 -13.31
CA ASP A 172 -11.62 -5.80 -12.38
C ASP A 172 -10.46 -6.28 -11.48
N GLY A 173 -9.57 -5.35 -11.11
CA GLY A 173 -8.45 -5.58 -10.20
C GLY A 173 -8.92 -5.91 -8.79
N THR A 174 -8.20 -6.80 -8.11
CA THR A 174 -8.61 -7.38 -6.81
C THR A 174 -7.52 -7.31 -5.74
N LEU A 175 -6.27 -7.00 -6.09
CA LEU A 175 -5.17 -6.97 -5.12
C LEU A 175 -5.06 -5.65 -4.34
N LEU A 176 -5.56 -4.55 -4.88
CA LEU A 176 -5.29 -3.20 -4.37
C LEU A 176 -6.46 -2.64 -3.57
N SER A 177 -6.28 -2.52 -2.25
CA SER A 177 -7.14 -1.66 -1.42
C SER A 177 -6.96 -0.18 -1.78
N PRO A 178 -7.88 0.70 -1.41
CA PRO A 178 -7.71 2.15 -1.62
C PRO A 178 -6.39 2.69 -1.06
N GLU A 179 -5.95 2.22 0.11
CA GLU A 179 -4.67 2.62 0.70
C GLU A 179 -3.47 2.20 -0.16
N HIS A 180 -3.49 0.97 -0.71
CA HIS A 180 -2.45 0.52 -1.64
C HIS A 180 -2.40 1.39 -2.90
N GLN A 181 -3.55 1.77 -3.46
CA GLN A 181 -3.62 2.63 -4.64
C GLN A 181 -2.98 4.00 -4.39
N LEU A 182 -3.28 4.61 -3.23
CA LEU A 182 -2.67 5.87 -2.81
C LEU A 182 -1.16 5.73 -2.66
N LYS A 183 -0.70 4.66 -2.00
CA LYS A 183 0.71 4.43 -1.75
C LYS A 183 1.50 4.21 -3.04
N LEU A 184 0.91 3.54 -4.03
CA LEU A 184 1.53 3.34 -5.33
C LEU A 184 1.63 4.66 -6.13
N ASN A 185 0.65 5.55 -6.03
CA ASN A 185 0.73 6.90 -6.62
C ASN A 185 1.77 7.78 -5.90
N GLU A 186 1.89 7.68 -4.58
CA GLU A 186 2.97 8.30 -3.81
C GLU A 186 4.34 7.79 -4.30
N PHE A 187 4.49 6.47 -4.48
CA PHE A 187 5.73 5.89 -5.01
C PHE A 187 6.05 6.31 -6.43
N TYR A 188 5.05 6.45 -7.29
CA TYR A 188 5.21 6.99 -8.63
C TYR A 188 5.68 8.46 -8.60
N GLY A 189 5.26 9.23 -7.59
CA GLY A 189 5.67 10.62 -7.38
C GLY A 189 4.70 11.65 -7.98
N LYS A 190 3.50 11.21 -8.40
CA LYS A 190 2.42 12.08 -8.85
C LYS A 190 1.10 11.57 -8.27
N GLU A 191 0.48 12.41 -7.45
CA GLU A 191 -0.84 12.12 -6.88
C GLU A 191 -1.91 12.07 -7.96
N GLY A 192 -2.95 11.27 -7.74
CA GLY A 192 -4.10 11.20 -8.65
C GLY A 192 -3.84 10.55 -10.00
N GLN A 193 -2.70 9.88 -10.17
CA GLN A 193 -2.41 9.18 -11.40
C GLN A 193 -3.37 8.00 -11.58
N ILE A 194 -3.88 7.88 -12.81
CA ILE A 194 -4.84 6.85 -13.19
C ILE A 194 -4.10 5.72 -13.90
N TRP A 195 -4.46 4.50 -13.52
CA TRP A 195 -3.94 3.25 -14.03
C TRP A 195 -5.10 2.39 -14.54
N THR A 196 -4.89 1.62 -15.59
CA THR A 196 -5.90 0.69 -16.13
C THR A 196 -5.32 -0.71 -16.16
N LEU A 197 -6.06 -1.67 -15.59
CA LEU A 197 -5.68 -3.08 -15.60
C LEU A 197 -5.65 -3.60 -17.05
N ILE A 198 -4.50 -4.12 -17.46
CA ILE A 198 -4.29 -4.68 -18.81
C ILE A 198 -4.03 -6.19 -18.77
N TYR A 199 -3.62 -6.73 -17.62
CA TYR A 199 -3.38 -8.14 -17.44
C TYR A 199 -3.73 -8.56 -16.02
N LYS A 200 -4.44 -9.68 -15.90
CA LYS A 200 -4.75 -10.36 -14.64
C LYS A 200 -4.55 -11.85 -14.85
N ALA A 201 -3.59 -12.45 -14.17
CA ALA A 201 -3.19 -13.83 -14.45
C ALA A 201 -4.33 -14.85 -14.25
N THR A 202 -5.23 -14.64 -13.28
CA THR A 202 -6.42 -15.50 -13.12
C THR A 202 -7.45 -15.38 -14.25
N ARG A 203 -7.46 -14.24 -14.98
CA ARG A 203 -8.34 -13.99 -16.13
C ARG A 203 -7.68 -14.40 -17.45
N ASP A 204 -6.42 -14.01 -17.63
CA ASP A 204 -5.72 -14.07 -18.91
C ASP A 204 -4.77 -15.27 -19.03
N GLY A 205 -4.49 -15.96 -17.92
CA GLY A 205 -3.57 -17.10 -17.83
C GLY A 205 -2.23 -16.73 -17.18
N PHE A 206 -1.54 -17.72 -16.62
CA PHE A 206 -0.26 -17.54 -15.89
C PHE A 206 0.99 -17.84 -16.73
N SER A 207 0.84 -18.10 -18.03
CA SER A 207 2.01 -18.36 -18.87
C SER A 207 2.75 -17.08 -19.21
N ALA A 208 4.05 -17.18 -19.48
CA ALA A 208 4.83 -16.04 -19.99
C ALA A 208 4.22 -15.48 -21.30
N SER A 209 3.68 -16.36 -22.16
CA SER A 209 2.98 -15.95 -23.38
C SER A 209 1.70 -15.17 -23.11
N ASP A 210 0.96 -15.46 -22.04
CA ASP A 210 -0.23 -14.70 -21.68
C ASP A 210 0.13 -13.30 -21.20
N PHE A 211 1.17 -13.20 -20.36
CA PHE A 211 1.73 -11.92 -19.93
C PHE A 211 2.17 -11.08 -21.14
N HIS A 212 2.99 -11.61 -22.04
CA HIS A 212 3.48 -10.85 -23.20
C HIS A 212 2.36 -10.47 -24.17
N ARG A 213 1.34 -11.33 -24.37
CA ARG A 213 0.17 -10.99 -25.19
C ARG A 213 -0.56 -9.74 -24.66
N CYS A 214 -0.60 -9.55 -23.35
CA CYS A 214 -1.30 -8.45 -22.71
C CYS A 214 -0.42 -7.22 -22.43
N CYS A 215 0.87 -7.40 -22.14
CA CYS A 215 1.75 -6.36 -21.59
C CYS A 215 2.81 -5.84 -22.55
N ASP A 216 3.10 -6.53 -23.66
CA ASP A 216 4.06 -6.01 -24.64
C ASP A 216 3.54 -4.73 -25.31
N ASN A 217 4.44 -3.78 -25.50
CA ASN A 217 4.18 -2.47 -26.12
C ASN A 217 3.08 -1.63 -25.42
N GLN A 218 2.92 -1.80 -24.11
CA GLN A 218 1.96 -1.05 -23.28
C GLN A 218 2.58 0.16 -22.57
N ASP A 219 3.81 0.55 -22.92
CA ASP A 219 4.57 1.65 -22.29
C ASP A 219 4.72 1.48 -20.78
N SER A 220 4.48 2.55 -20.01
CA SER A 220 4.69 2.56 -18.56
C SER A 220 3.70 1.62 -17.86
N THR A 221 4.24 0.65 -17.13
CA THR A 221 3.45 -0.37 -16.44
C THR A 221 3.85 -0.51 -14.98
N LEU A 222 2.84 -0.77 -14.14
CA LEU A 222 2.99 -1.14 -12.74
C LEU A 222 2.51 -2.58 -12.57
N THR A 223 3.41 -3.45 -12.13
CA THR A 223 3.12 -4.86 -11.84
C THR A 223 2.91 -5.04 -10.35
N VAL A 224 1.82 -5.70 -9.96
CA VAL A 224 1.49 -6.08 -8.58
C VAL A 224 1.34 -7.60 -8.54
N ILE A 225 2.01 -8.23 -7.59
CA ILE A 225 2.04 -9.69 -7.42
C ILE A 225 1.61 -10.02 -6.00
N GLN A 226 0.79 -11.05 -5.86
CA GLN A 226 0.49 -11.67 -4.57
C GLN A 226 1.20 -13.02 -4.46
N SER A 227 2.02 -13.22 -3.43
CA SER A 227 2.60 -14.54 -3.14
C SER A 227 1.54 -15.52 -2.63
N THR A 228 1.65 -16.78 -3.01
CA THR A 228 0.86 -17.86 -2.41
C THR A 228 1.25 -18.05 -0.94
N GLU A 229 2.54 -18.00 -0.64
CA GLU A 229 3.05 -18.06 0.71
C GLU A 229 2.83 -16.72 1.41
N GLY A 230 1.85 -16.67 2.32
CA GLY A 230 1.57 -15.50 3.17
C GLY A 230 0.71 -14.40 2.55
N GLY A 231 0.37 -14.47 1.26
CA GLY A 231 -0.50 -13.47 0.62
C GLY A 231 0.14 -12.09 0.48
N TYR A 232 1.48 -12.01 0.48
CA TYR A 232 2.21 -10.74 0.48
C TYR A 232 2.14 -10.07 -0.89
N LEU A 233 1.88 -8.76 -0.88
CA LEU A 233 1.81 -7.88 -2.03
C LEU A 233 3.11 -7.12 -2.26
N PHE A 234 3.66 -7.27 -3.46
CA PHE A 234 4.89 -6.60 -3.91
C PHE A 234 4.88 -6.48 -5.43
N GLY A 235 5.90 -5.84 -6.00
CA GLY A 235 6.02 -5.76 -7.44
C GLY A 235 7.01 -4.70 -7.90
N GLY A 236 6.78 -4.18 -9.11
CA GLY A 236 7.68 -3.23 -9.74
C GLY A 236 6.99 -2.31 -10.74
N TYR A 237 7.59 -1.14 -10.91
CA TYR A 237 7.25 -0.16 -11.93
C TYR A 237 8.38 -0.05 -12.95
N THR A 238 8.00 0.08 -14.21
CA THR A 238 8.90 0.49 -15.29
C THR A 238 8.21 1.49 -16.21
N SER A 239 8.97 2.47 -16.69
CA SER A 239 8.50 3.47 -17.64
C SER A 239 8.59 3.01 -19.11
N VAL A 240 9.27 1.89 -19.37
CA VAL A 240 9.51 1.38 -20.72
C VAL A 240 8.66 0.14 -21.01
N SER A 241 8.30 -0.01 -22.29
CA SER A 241 7.53 -1.16 -22.78
C SER A 241 8.27 -2.50 -22.63
N TRP A 242 7.53 -3.55 -22.27
CA TRP A 242 7.93 -4.94 -22.50
C TRP A 242 7.94 -5.25 -24.01
N ARG A 243 8.88 -6.07 -24.50
CA ARG A 243 9.09 -6.27 -25.95
C ARG A 243 9.50 -7.69 -26.39
N SER A 244 9.53 -8.68 -25.49
CA SER A 244 9.93 -10.06 -25.83
C SER A 244 11.27 -10.17 -26.59
N THR A 245 12.24 -9.28 -26.34
CA THR A 245 13.50 -9.13 -27.08
C THR A 245 14.66 -10.01 -26.60
N GLU A 246 14.47 -10.84 -25.56
CA GLU A 246 15.53 -11.69 -24.97
C GLU A 246 16.75 -10.90 -24.46
N GLY A 247 16.50 -9.88 -23.62
CA GLY A 247 17.58 -9.07 -23.07
C GLY A 247 17.14 -8.07 -22.01
N TYR A 248 18.13 -7.46 -21.37
CA TYR A 248 17.91 -6.35 -20.44
C TYR A 248 17.52 -5.09 -21.19
N VAL A 249 16.57 -4.35 -20.62
CA VAL A 249 16.10 -3.08 -21.17
C VAL A 249 16.48 -1.95 -20.21
N LEU A 250 17.07 -0.91 -20.79
CA LEU A 250 17.42 0.32 -20.09
C LEU A 250 16.14 1.12 -19.82
N ASP A 251 15.93 1.52 -18.57
CA ASP A 251 14.87 2.45 -18.18
C ASP A 251 15.48 3.62 -17.39
N PRO A 252 15.51 4.84 -17.98
CA PRO A 252 16.12 5.99 -17.34
C PRO A 252 15.16 6.73 -16.41
N ASN A 253 13.86 6.42 -16.41
CA ASN A 253 12.84 7.23 -15.73
C ASN A 253 12.42 6.59 -14.39
N ASN A 254 13.41 6.40 -13.52
CA ASN A 254 13.24 5.97 -12.13
C ASN A 254 12.39 4.69 -11.96
N PRO A 255 12.73 3.56 -12.61
CA PRO A 255 12.10 2.27 -12.29
C PRO A 255 12.33 1.92 -10.82
N PHE A 256 11.36 1.24 -10.22
CA PHE A 256 11.45 0.85 -8.81
C PHE A 256 10.78 -0.50 -8.56
N LEU A 257 11.28 -1.21 -7.54
CA LEU A 257 10.56 -2.30 -6.90
C LEU A 257 9.83 -1.77 -5.66
N PHE A 258 8.84 -2.50 -5.18
CA PHE A 258 8.16 -2.16 -3.94
C PHE A 258 7.63 -3.39 -3.20
N THR A 259 7.43 -3.22 -1.89
CA THR A 259 6.55 -4.07 -1.07
C THR A 259 5.39 -3.22 -0.55
N LEU A 260 4.17 -3.73 -0.62
CA LEU A 260 3.01 -3.15 0.06
C LEU A 260 2.81 -3.82 1.42
N THR A 261 2.97 -5.14 1.46
CA THR A 261 2.95 -5.97 2.68
C THR A 261 4.12 -6.95 2.64
N ASN A 262 4.63 -7.37 3.80
CA ASN A 262 5.75 -8.31 3.90
C ASN A 262 5.70 -9.08 5.24
N PRO A 263 6.41 -10.21 5.36
CA PRO A 263 6.42 -11.03 6.59
C PRO A 263 7.04 -10.36 7.81
N HIS A 264 7.72 -9.23 7.64
CA HIS A 264 8.46 -8.56 8.72
C HIS A 264 7.71 -7.38 9.32
N GLY A 265 6.47 -7.12 8.85
CA GLY A 265 5.68 -5.96 9.30
C GLY A 265 6.31 -4.61 8.97
N ILE A 266 7.22 -4.57 7.98
CA ILE A 266 7.82 -3.31 7.53
C ILE A 266 6.75 -2.52 6.78
N PRO A 267 6.60 -1.20 7.00
CA PRO A 267 5.71 -0.36 6.21
C PRO A 267 5.98 -0.49 4.70
N SER A 268 4.99 -0.18 3.87
CA SER A 268 5.17 -0.24 2.42
C SER A 268 6.42 0.51 1.99
N THR A 269 7.30 -0.17 1.26
CA THR A 269 8.66 0.31 0.97
C THR A 269 8.92 0.32 -0.53
N LYS A 270 9.52 1.41 -1.02
CA LYS A 270 10.00 1.57 -2.40
C LYS A 270 11.51 1.35 -2.46
N TYR A 271 11.96 0.62 -3.48
CA TYR A 271 13.37 0.35 -3.75
C TYR A 271 13.74 0.93 -5.12
N SER A 272 14.55 2.00 -5.14
CA SER A 272 14.97 2.65 -6.38
C SER A 272 16.05 1.84 -7.10
N ASN A 273 16.01 1.84 -8.43
CA ASN A 273 17.05 1.24 -9.26
C ASN A 273 18.36 2.06 -9.19
N LYS A 274 19.49 1.37 -9.07
CA LYS A 274 20.86 1.95 -9.12
C LYS A 274 21.62 1.58 -10.40
N HIS A 275 21.04 0.74 -11.26
CA HIS A 275 21.64 0.23 -12.48
C HIS A 275 20.65 0.30 -13.65
N PRO A 276 20.42 1.50 -14.24
CA PRO A 276 19.35 1.72 -15.22
C PRO A 276 19.41 0.80 -16.44
N ASN A 277 20.61 0.36 -16.86
CA ASN A 277 20.81 -0.59 -17.96
C ASN A 277 20.24 -1.99 -17.69
N TYR A 278 19.98 -2.31 -16.42
CA TYR A 278 19.48 -3.58 -15.93
C TYR A 278 18.20 -3.34 -15.13
N SER A 279 17.23 -2.64 -15.75
CA SER A 279 15.97 -2.28 -15.10
C SER A 279 14.94 -3.40 -15.20
N ILE A 280 14.66 -3.85 -16.43
CA ILE A 280 13.82 -5.02 -16.68
C ILE A 280 14.54 -6.01 -17.59
N TYR A 281 14.09 -7.26 -17.58
CA TYR A 281 14.50 -8.28 -18.52
C TYR A 281 13.29 -8.72 -19.36
N ALA A 282 13.36 -8.55 -20.68
CA ALA A 282 12.25 -8.77 -21.60
C ALA A 282 12.42 -10.08 -22.39
N GLY A 283 12.65 -11.20 -21.72
CA GLY A 283 12.68 -12.53 -22.35
C GLY A 283 11.27 -13.07 -22.58
N ASN A 284 11.00 -13.66 -23.74
CA ASN A 284 9.67 -14.14 -24.14
C ASN A 284 9.16 -15.34 -23.32
N ASN A 285 10.07 -16.05 -22.66
CA ASN A 285 9.76 -17.18 -21.76
C ASN A 285 9.66 -16.75 -20.29
N TYR A 286 9.75 -15.44 -20.02
CA TYR A 286 9.77 -14.87 -18.68
C TYR A 286 8.43 -14.16 -18.43
N GLY A 287 7.93 -14.22 -17.21
CA GLY A 287 6.94 -13.25 -16.76
C GLY A 287 7.59 -11.88 -16.48
N PRO A 288 6.88 -10.97 -15.81
CA PRO A 288 7.45 -9.68 -15.44
C PRO A 288 8.71 -9.87 -14.60
N THR A 289 9.84 -9.38 -15.11
CA THR A 289 11.17 -9.58 -14.52
C THR A 289 11.92 -8.27 -14.43
N PHE A 290 12.43 -7.95 -13.23
CA PHE A 290 13.09 -6.70 -12.90
C PHE A 290 14.50 -6.96 -12.38
N GLY A 291 15.44 -6.10 -12.75
CA GLY A 291 16.80 -6.08 -12.22
C GLY A 291 17.75 -7.05 -12.92
N GLY A 292 19.04 -6.68 -12.92
CA GLY A 292 20.15 -7.58 -13.25
C GLY A 292 20.22 -8.69 -12.22
N ALA A 293 20.61 -9.90 -12.65
CA ALA A 293 20.48 -11.13 -11.84
C ALA A 293 19.02 -11.49 -11.45
N HIS A 294 18.06 -10.74 -11.98
CA HIS A 294 16.61 -10.86 -11.75
C HIS A 294 16.24 -10.63 -10.29
N ASP A 295 16.40 -9.39 -9.84
CA ASP A 295 16.00 -8.94 -8.49
C ASP A 295 14.57 -9.35 -8.14
N LEU A 296 13.68 -9.37 -9.14
CA LEU A 296 12.39 -10.04 -9.10
C LEU A 296 12.23 -10.83 -10.41
N TYR A 297 12.08 -12.15 -10.31
CA TYR A 297 11.81 -13.04 -11.43
C TYR A 297 10.48 -13.76 -11.26
N ILE A 298 9.64 -13.69 -12.29
CA ILE A 298 8.42 -14.50 -12.41
C ILE A 298 8.60 -15.54 -13.50
N SER A 299 8.51 -16.81 -13.12
CA SER A 299 8.64 -17.95 -14.04
C SER A 299 7.36 -18.18 -14.84
N ASN A 300 7.50 -18.89 -15.96
CA ASN A 300 6.34 -19.42 -16.69
C ASN A 300 5.50 -20.35 -15.78
N ASN A 301 4.17 -20.18 -15.79
CA ASN A 301 3.24 -20.91 -14.93
C ASN A 301 3.57 -20.77 -13.44
N SER A 302 3.85 -19.53 -13.02
CA SER A 302 4.33 -19.13 -11.68
C SER A 302 3.47 -19.57 -10.50
N GLN A 303 2.22 -19.99 -10.72
CA GLN A 303 1.29 -20.48 -9.71
C GLN A 303 1.50 -21.95 -9.36
N THR A 304 2.03 -22.76 -10.28
CA THR A 304 2.18 -24.21 -10.10
C THR A 304 3.58 -24.65 -9.69
N ASN A 305 4.59 -23.79 -9.84
CA ASN A 305 5.99 -24.08 -9.52
C ASN A 305 6.62 -23.00 -8.63
N ARG A 306 7.62 -23.38 -7.83
CA ARG A 306 8.40 -22.44 -6.98
C ARG A 306 9.65 -21.91 -7.69
N ASN A 307 9.60 -21.74 -9.01
CA ASN A 307 10.76 -21.25 -9.76
C ASN A 307 10.84 -19.72 -9.80
N ASN A 308 9.80 -18.99 -9.36
CA ASN A 308 9.91 -17.55 -9.10
C ASN A 308 10.94 -17.34 -8.01
N TYR A 309 11.78 -16.31 -8.15
CA TYR A 309 12.80 -16.00 -7.15
C TYR A 309 13.14 -14.51 -7.10
N PHE A 310 13.84 -14.14 -6.04
CA PHE A 310 14.46 -12.82 -5.88
C PHE A 310 15.98 -12.93 -5.98
N GLY A 311 16.58 -12.30 -6.98
CA GLY A 311 18.01 -12.00 -7.06
C GLY A 311 18.42 -10.75 -6.27
N PHE A 312 17.45 -10.12 -5.61
CA PHE A 312 17.59 -8.83 -4.94
C PHE A 312 18.60 -8.90 -3.78
N PRO A 313 19.50 -7.90 -3.61
CA PRO A 313 19.46 -6.54 -4.20
C PRO A 313 20.59 -6.20 -5.19
N HIS A 314 20.59 -6.82 -6.38
CA HIS A 314 21.61 -6.54 -7.39
C HIS A 314 21.41 -5.18 -8.06
N SER A 315 20.27 -4.92 -8.71
CA SER A 315 20.00 -3.68 -9.46
C SER A 315 19.21 -2.63 -8.69
N TYR A 316 18.47 -3.03 -7.66
CA TYR A 316 17.66 -2.15 -6.83
C TYR A 316 18.29 -2.01 -5.44
N ASN A 317 18.14 -0.84 -4.81
CA ASN A 317 18.72 -0.55 -3.51
C ASN A 317 17.92 -1.19 -2.38
N ASP A 318 18.58 -1.99 -1.54
CA ASP A 318 17.99 -2.48 -0.29
C ASP A 318 18.11 -1.44 0.82
N THR A 319 16.97 -0.90 1.23
CA THR A 319 16.84 0.04 2.34
C THR A 319 16.48 -0.65 3.66
N THR A 320 16.21 -1.96 3.62
CA THR A 320 15.76 -2.77 4.76
C THR A 320 16.85 -3.68 5.33
N ASN A 321 17.96 -3.86 4.61
CA ASN A 321 19.05 -4.80 4.92
C ASN A 321 18.58 -6.26 5.05
N ARG A 322 17.55 -6.65 4.31
CA ARG A 322 16.97 -8.01 4.33
C ARG A 322 17.16 -8.77 3.02
N GLY A 323 17.61 -8.10 1.95
CA GLY A 323 17.73 -8.68 0.63
C GLY A 323 16.41 -9.33 0.19
N ALA A 324 16.51 -10.45 -0.55
CA ALA A 324 15.38 -11.25 -1.03
C ALA A 324 14.29 -11.51 0.03
N LEU A 325 14.68 -11.68 1.30
CA LEU A 325 13.77 -12.02 2.38
C LEU A 325 12.77 -10.90 2.71
N THR A 326 13.00 -9.67 2.24
CA THR A 326 12.07 -8.55 2.48
C THR A 326 10.71 -8.76 1.82
N PHE A 327 10.62 -9.53 0.74
CA PHE A 327 9.39 -9.66 -0.04
C PHE A 327 8.47 -10.74 0.52
N THR A 328 8.96 -11.98 0.59
CA THR A 328 8.15 -13.15 0.98
C THR A 328 8.73 -13.91 2.17
N GLY A 329 9.90 -13.50 2.67
CA GLY A 329 10.61 -14.21 3.75
C GLY A 329 11.41 -15.42 3.26
N ASP A 330 11.40 -15.67 1.95
CA ASP A 330 12.10 -16.75 1.28
C ASP A 330 12.64 -16.24 -0.07
N GLN A 331 13.65 -16.91 -0.62
CA GLN A 331 14.23 -16.59 -1.91
C GLN A 331 13.33 -17.03 -3.07
N ASN A 332 12.58 -18.13 -2.90
CA ASN A 332 11.68 -18.69 -3.89
C ASN A 332 10.21 -18.63 -3.43
N PHE A 333 9.28 -18.49 -4.36
CA PHE A 333 7.85 -18.37 -4.04
C PHE A 333 6.95 -18.84 -5.18
N ARG A 334 5.64 -18.98 -4.92
CA ARG A 334 4.58 -19.11 -5.92
C ARG A 334 3.72 -17.86 -5.97
N THR A 335 3.03 -17.64 -7.08
CA THR A 335 2.07 -16.54 -7.23
C THR A 335 0.64 -17.04 -7.07
N ASN A 336 -0.19 -16.28 -6.35
CA ASN A 336 -1.63 -16.45 -6.37
C ASN A 336 -2.29 -15.62 -7.47
N GLU A 337 -1.73 -14.44 -7.74
CA GLU A 337 -2.24 -13.50 -8.74
C GLU A 337 -1.12 -12.56 -9.19
N ILE A 338 -1.22 -12.11 -10.44
CA ILE A 338 -0.39 -11.06 -11.01
C ILE A 338 -1.32 -10.10 -11.75
N GLU A 339 -1.31 -8.85 -11.32
CA GLU A 339 -2.05 -7.76 -11.98
C GLU A 339 -1.06 -6.75 -12.55
N VAL A 340 -1.21 -6.39 -13.81
CA VAL A 340 -0.39 -5.36 -14.46
C VAL A 340 -1.30 -4.24 -14.92
N TYR A 341 -0.94 -3.03 -14.51
CA TYR A 341 -1.68 -1.83 -14.81
C TYR A 341 -0.85 -0.92 -15.70
N ARG A 342 -1.47 -0.42 -16.76
CA ARG A 342 -0.89 0.59 -17.64
C ARG A 342 -1.21 1.99 -17.14
N LEU A 343 -0.22 2.86 -17.18
CA LEU A 343 -0.39 4.29 -16.91
C LEU A 343 -1.30 4.93 -17.96
N ILE A 344 -2.33 5.68 -17.54
CA ILE A 344 -3.12 6.53 -18.45
C ILE A 344 -2.52 7.93 -18.41
N GLU A 345 -1.85 8.34 -19.48
CA GLU A 345 -1.43 9.72 -19.63
C GLU A 345 -2.67 10.62 -19.70
N THR A 346 -2.79 11.51 -18.71
CA THR A 346 -3.84 12.53 -18.62
C THR A 346 -3.29 13.89 -18.96
#